data_AF-A0A815WHV1-F1
#
_entry.id   AF-A0A815WHV1-F1
#
_cell.length_a   1.000
_cell.length_b   1.000
_cell.length_c   1.000
_cell.angle_alpha   90.00
_cell.angle_beta   90.00
_cell.angle_gamma   90.00
#
_symmetry.space_group_name_H-M   'P 1'
#
loop_
_entity.id
_entity.type
_entity.pdbx_description
1 polymer ?
#
loop_
_entity_poly.entity_id
_entity_poly.type
_entity_poly.pdbx_seq_one_letter_code
_entity_poly.pdbx_strand_id
1 'polypeptide(L)'
;MYNNNGLHRQYIDDTIIVINWTKEQSLEEIKEWNRIDPNIQLTATIGSTANFLDLHMENKNGQIEYNVFHKPSYEPYYLPFSSVQPLHMKRNIPFATLIRAFRYFSDFQIFMNDNKFEWHFS
;
A
#
# COMPACT_ATOMS: atom_id res chain seq x y z
N MET A 1 -19.90 -9.36 -23.74
CA MET A 1 -20.57 -8.67 -22.62
C MET A 1 -19.83 -9.04 -21.35
N TYR A 2 -18.96 -8.19 -20.81
CA TYR A 2 -18.48 -8.31 -19.43
C TYR A 2 -18.69 -6.98 -18.73
N ASN A 3 -19.46 -7.04 -17.66
CA ASN A 3 -19.87 -5.91 -16.84
C ASN A 3 -18.62 -5.39 -16.11
N ASN A 4 -18.00 -4.33 -16.62
CA ASN A 4 -16.62 -3.97 -16.33
C ASN A 4 -16.51 -3.09 -15.07
N ASN A 5 -17.03 -3.56 -13.94
CA ASN A 5 -16.86 -2.90 -12.64
C ASN A 5 -15.56 -3.34 -11.97
N GLY A 6 -14.44 -3.15 -12.68
CA GLY A 6 -13.11 -3.48 -12.20
C GLY A 6 -12.21 -2.24 -12.17
N LEU A 7 -11.36 -2.13 -11.15
CA LEU A 7 -10.34 -1.10 -11.08
C LEU A 7 -9.00 -1.71 -11.54
N HIS A 8 -8.39 -1.10 -12.55
CA HIS A 8 -7.08 -1.49 -13.07
C HIS A 8 -6.10 -0.33 -12.92
N ARG A 9 -4.93 -0.59 -12.34
CA ARG A 9 -3.80 0.34 -12.31
C ARG A 9 -2.50 -0.38 -12.65
N GLN A 10 -1.63 0.32 -13.38
CA GLN A 10 -0.32 -0.16 -13.76
C GLN A 10 0.73 0.90 -13.38
N TYR A 11 1.88 0.45 -12.91
CA TYR A 11 3.09 1.24 -12.73
C TYR A 11 4.27 0.48 -13.33
N ILE A 12 4.68 0.89 -14.53
CA ILE A 12 5.75 0.23 -15.30
C ILE A 12 5.43 -1.27 -15.44
N ASP A 13 6.15 -2.12 -14.72
CA ASP A 13 6.03 -3.58 -14.79
C ASP A 13 5.02 -4.14 -13.76
N ASP A 14 4.66 -3.36 -12.74
CA ASP A 14 3.74 -3.78 -11.69
C ASP A 14 2.30 -3.43 -12.06
N THR A 15 1.40 -4.41 -11.96
CA THR A 15 -0.04 -4.22 -12.24
C THR A 15 -0.88 -4.69 -11.07
N ILE A 16 -1.92 -3.91 -10.73
CA ILE A 16 -2.97 -4.32 -9.80
C ILE A 16 -4.35 -4.26 -10.47
N ILE A 17 -5.12 -5.33 -10.24
CA ILE A 17 -6.45 -5.51 -10.78
C ILE A 17 -7.39 -5.86 -9.63
N VAL A 18 -8.43 -5.05 -9.44
CA VAL A 18 -9.51 -5.31 -8.49
C VAL A 18 -10.77 -5.60 -9.27
N ILE A 19 -11.28 -6.82 -9.15
CA ILE A 19 -12.35 -7.38 -9.96
C ILE A 19 -13.20 -8.31 -9.11
N ASN A 20 -14.48 -8.44 -9.46
CA ASN A 20 -15.43 -9.32 -8.77
C ASN A 20 -15.46 -10.74 -9.38
N TRP A 21 -14.29 -11.28 -9.74
CA TRP A 21 -14.18 -12.62 -10.30
C TRP A 21 -13.89 -13.65 -9.22
N THR A 22 -14.25 -14.91 -9.48
CA THR A 22 -13.77 -16.00 -8.62
C THR A 22 -12.26 -16.18 -8.80
N LYS A 23 -11.62 -16.81 -7.83
CA LYS A 23 -10.19 -17.10 -7.89
C LYS A 23 -9.84 -17.94 -9.11
N GLU A 24 -10.69 -18.90 -9.46
CA GLU A 24 -10.52 -19.81 -10.60
C GLU A 24 -10.55 -19.05 -11.92
N GLN A 25 -11.52 -18.14 -12.11
CA GLN A 25 -11.63 -17.29 -13.29
C GLN A 25 -10.38 -16.41 -13.46
N SER A 26 -9.93 -15.79 -12.38
CA SER A 26 -8.71 -14.97 -12.39
C SER A 26 -7.47 -15.81 -12.77
N LEU A 27 -7.34 -17.02 -12.24
CA LEU A 27 -6.24 -17.94 -12.55
C LEU A 27 -6.25 -18.42 -14.02
N GLU A 28 -7.43 -18.65 -14.59
CA GLU A 28 -7.58 -19.01 -15.99
C GLU A 28 -7.16 -17.85 -16.89
N GLU A 29 -7.61 -16.64 -16.58
CA GLU A 29 -7.27 -15.44 -17.35
C GLU A 29 -5.76 -15.14 -17.32
N ILE A 30 -5.09 -15.26 -16.16
CA ILE A 30 -3.64 -15.10 -16.06
C ILE A 30 -2.90 -16.13 -16.94
N LYS A 31 -3.41 -17.36 -17.05
CA LYS A 31 -2.81 -18.37 -17.93
C LYS A 31 -2.97 -17.99 -19.39
N GLU A 32 -4.11 -17.44 -19.79
CA GLU A 32 -4.31 -16.95 -21.16
C GLU A 32 -3.40 -15.75 -21.45
N TRP A 33 -3.25 -14.81 -20.53
CA TRP A 33 -2.32 -13.68 -20.70
C TRP A 33 -0.87 -14.15 -20.86
N ASN A 34 -0.45 -15.16 -20.08
CA ASN A 34 0.87 -15.77 -20.20
C ASN A 34 1.10 -16.52 -21.53
N ARG A 35 0.06 -16.78 -22.33
CA ARG A 35 0.20 -17.35 -23.67
C ARG A 35 0.41 -16.31 -24.76
N ILE A 36 0.11 -15.04 -24.49
CA ILE A 36 0.15 -13.97 -25.50
C ILE A 36 1.60 -13.68 -25.91
N ASP A 37 2.51 -13.56 -24.94
CA ASP A 37 3.93 -13.33 -25.20
C ASP A 37 4.79 -14.32 -24.41
N PRO A 38 5.51 -15.24 -25.08
CA PRO A 38 6.37 -16.21 -24.39
C PRO A 38 7.56 -15.56 -23.66
N ASN A 39 7.89 -14.30 -23.95
CA ASN A 39 8.97 -13.57 -23.28
C ASN A 39 8.52 -12.88 -21.99
N ILE A 40 7.21 -12.74 -21.76
CA ILE A 40 6.65 -12.04 -20.61
C ILE A 40 5.82 -13.03 -19.78
N GLN A 41 6.33 -13.40 -18.61
CA GLN A 41 5.59 -14.22 -17.65
C GLN A 41 5.04 -13.37 -16.50
N LEU A 42 3.72 -13.29 -16.43
CA LEU A 42 2.97 -12.72 -15.32
C LEU A 42 2.92 -13.70 -14.16
N THR A 43 3.41 -13.25 -13.00
CA THR A 43 3.21 -13.92 -11.71
C THR A 43 2.20 -13.10 -10.92
N ALA A 44 1.09 -13.70 -10.51
CA ALA A 44 0.02 -13.01 -9.80
C ALA A 44 -0.26 -13.63 -8.44
N THR A 45 -0.54 -12.76 -7.47
CA THR A 45 -1.03 -13.14 -6.14
C THR A 45 -2.50 -12.75 -6.05
N ILE A 46 -3.39 -13.73 -5.91
CA ILE A 46 -4.83 -13.53 -5.82
C ILE A 46 -5.29 -13.69 -4.37
N GLY A 47 -5.91 -12.66 -3.81
CA GLY A 47 -6.44 -12.69 -2.45
C GLY A 47 -7.27 -11.46 -2.12
N SER A 48 -7.74 -11.39 -0.87
CA SER A 48 -8.36 -10.19 -0.29
C SER A 48 -7.34 -9.12 0.07
N THR A 49 -6.06 -9.48 0.14
CA THR A 49 -4.94 -8.57 0.39
C THR A 49 -3.95 -8.59 -0.76
N ALA A 50 -3.34 -7.45 -1.05
CA ALA A 50 -2.31 -7.30 -2.07
C ALA A 50 -1.34 -6.18 -1.69
N ASN A 51 -0.07 -6.36 -2.03
CA ASN A 51 0.94 -5.31 -1.93
C ASN A 51 1.19 -4.73 -3.32
N PHE A 52 1.23 -3.41 -3.44
CA PHE A 52 1.54 -2.71 -4.68
C PHE A 52 2.37 -1.47 -4.37
N LEU A 53 3.61 -1.43 -4.86
CA LEU A 53 4.59 -0.41 -4.51
C LEU A 53 4.75 -0.31 -2.98
N ASP A 54 4.63 0.90 -2.41
CA ASP A 54 4.71 1.16 -0.97
C ASP A 54 3.35 1.02 -0.26
N LEU A 55 2.34 0.43 -0.91
CA LEU A 55 0.99 0.27 -0.37
C LEU A 55 0.67 -1.19 -0.10
N HIS A 56 0.13 -1.46 1.08
CA HIS A 56 -0.58 -2.68 1.38
C HIS A 56 -2.07 -2.37 1.30
N MET A 57 -2.79 -3.18 0.54
CA MET A 57 -4.22 -3.04 0.29
C MET A 57 -4.96 -4.25 0.82
N GLU A 58 -6.08 -4.00 1.47
CA GLU A 58 -6.97 -5.01 2.00
C GLU A 58 -8.41 -4.68 1.58
N ASN A 59 -9.10 -5.65 1.01
CA ASN A 59 -10.53 -5.57 0.76
C ASN A 59 -11.29 -6.01 2.00
N LYS A 60 -11.86 -5.05 2.73
CA LYS A 60 -12.78 -5.29 3.84
C LYS A 60 -14.21 -5.10 3.37
N ASN A 61 -14.90 -6.22 3.14
CA ASN A 61 -16.34 -6.27 2.82
C ASN A 61 -16.75 -5.35 1.65
N GLY A 62 -15.91 -5.25 0.61
CA GLY A 62 -16.18 -4.43 -0.58
C GLY A 62 -15.62 -3.00 -0.51
N GLN A 63 -14.96 -2.62 0.59
CA GLN A 63 -14.18 -1.40 0.67
C GLN A 63 -12.69 -1.72 0.64
N ILE A 64 -11.95 -1.06 -0.24
CA ILE A 64 -10.50 -1.19 -0.31
C ILE A 64 -9.91 -0.22 0.72
N GLU A 65 -9.35 -0.79 1.79
CA GLU A 65 -8.50 -0.07 2.72
C GLU A 65 -7.05 -0.19 2.26
N TYR A 66 -6.25 0.86 2.49
CA TYR A 66 -4.84 0.86 2.16
C TYR A 66 -4.03 1.54 3.25
N ASN A 67 -2.85 0.99 3.51
CA ASN A 67 -1.86 1.50 4.45
C ASN A 67 -0.45 1.40 3.84
N VAL A 68 0.52 2.01 4.52
CA VAL A 68 1.91 1.97 4.08
C VAL A 68 2.48 0.57 4.31
N PHE A 69 3.00 -0.05 3.25
CA PHE A 69 3.75 -1.28 3.37
C PHE A 69 5.15 -0.99 3.93
N HIS A 70 5.39 -1.40 5.17
CA HIS A 70 6.72 -1.35 5.77
C HIS A 70 7.41 -2.71 5.61
N LYS A 71 8.61 -2.72 5.02
CA LYS A 71 9.45 -3.93 5.04
C LYS A 71 9.71 -4.33 6.51
N PRO A 72 9.85 -5.63 6.84
CA PRO A 72 10.11 -6.07 8.22
C PRO A 72 11.37 -5.46 8.85
N SER A 73 12.32 -5.00 8.02
CA SER A 73 13.54 -4.31 8.44
C SER A 73 13.40 -2.79 8.58
N TYR A 74 12.20 -2.25 8.44
CA TYR A 74 11.97 -0.81 8.52
C TYR A 74 12.09 -0.34 9.97
N GLU A 75 13.12 0.43 10.26
CA GLU A 75 13.22 1.16 11.52
C GLU A 75 12.48 2.50 11.38
N PRO A 76 11.54 2.81 12.28
CA PRO A 76 10.88 4.10 12.27
C PRO A 76 11.89 5.21 12.57
N TYR A 77 11.96 6.20 11.68
CA TYR A 77 12.79 7.40 11.84
C TYR A 77 12.21 8.30 12.94
N TYR A 78 12.48 7.99 14.20
CA TYR A 78 12.22 8.92 15.30
C TYR A 78 13.44 9.82 15.50
N LEU A 79 13.31 11.11 15.17
CA LEU A 79 14.32 12.09 15.51
C LEU A 79 14.06 12.62 16.94
N PRO A 80 14.87 12.27 17.95
CA PRO A 80 14.66 12.77 19.30
C PRO A 80 14.87 14.28 19.35
N PHE A 81 14.06 14.97 20.17
CA PHE A 81 14.13 16.43 20.28
C PHE A 81 15.47 16.94 20.83
N SER A 82 16.21 16.08 21.56
CA SER A 82 17.56 16.32 22.06
C SER A 82 18.65 16.27 20.97
N SER A 83 18.31 15.83 19.75
CA SER A 83 19.29 15.65 18.69
C SER A 83 19.85 16.99 18.17
N VAL A 84 21.03 16.99 17.54
CA VAL A 84 21.79 18.21 17.23
C VAL A 84 21.20 19.03 16.06
N GLN A 85 20.19 18.51 15.36
CA GLN A 85 19.63 19.15 14.16
C GLN A 85 18.92 20.48 14.49
N PRO A 86 18.89 21.41 13.51
CA PRO A 86 18.19 22.67 13.65
C PRO A 86 16.70 22.54 14.04
N LEU A 87 16.22 23.47 14.84
CA LEU A 87 14.82 23.53 15.31
C LEU A 87 13.79 23.50 14.17
N HIS A 88 14.09 24.13 13.04
CA HIS A 88 13.19 24.14 11.88
C HIS A 88 13.01 22.74 11.27
N MET A 89 14.05 21.89 11.27
CA MET A 89 13.94 20.51 10.80
C MET A 89 13.11 19.67 11.76
N LYS A 90 13.35 19.81 13.07
CA LYS A 90 12.58 19.09 14.11
C LYS A 90 11.08 19.40 14.06
N ARG A 91 10.71 20.64 13.72
CA ARG A 91 9.30 21.05 13.54
C ARG A 91 8.70 20.57 12.22
N ASN A 92 9.49 20.52 11.16
CA ASN A 92 9.01 20.08 9.84
C ASN A 92 8.81 18.57 9.74
N ILE A 93 9.57 17.76 10.47
CA ILE A 93 9.45 16.29 10.46
C ILE A 93 8.03 15.82 10.82
N PRO A 94 7.41 16.18 11.96
CA PRO A 94 6.06 15.73 12.30
C PRO A 94 5.02 16.22 11.28
N PHE A 95 5.19 17.44 10.75
CA PHE A 95 4.30 17.98 9.73
C PHE A 95 4.39 17.20 8.40
N ALA A 96 5.59 16.89 7.94
CA ALA A 96 5.82 16.09 6.74
C ALA A 96 5.31 14.64 6.91
N THR A 97 5.49 14.05 8.09
CA THR A 97 4.94 12.72 8.42
C THR A 97 3.41 12.73 8.40
N LEU A 98 2.78 13.78 8.93
CA LEU A 98 1.32 13.91 8.90
C LEU A 98 0.78 14.06 7.46
N ILE A 99 1.43 14.85 6.61
CA ILE A 99 1.05 14.96 5.20
C ILE A 99 1.19 13.61 4.49
N ARG A 100 2.25 12.85 4.77
CA ARG A 100 2.41 11.49 4.26
C ARG A 100 1.29 10.58 4.77
N ALA A 101 0.92 10.68 6.04
CA ALA A 101 -0.20 9.93 6.60
C ALA A 101 -1.49 10.15 5.80
N PHE A 102 -1.85 11.40 5.56
CA PHE A 102 -3.05 11.75 4.77
C PHE A 102 -3.01 11.24 3.33
N ARG A 103 -1.83 11.02 2.77
CA ARG A 103 -1.69 10.57 1.38
C ARG A 103 -1.73 9.04 1.26
N TYR A 104 -1.17 8.33 2.23
CA TYR A 104 -0.93 6.90 2.12
C TYR A 104 -1.86 6.03 2.97
N PHE A 105 -2.65 6.61 3.87
CA PHE A 105 -3.58 5.86 4.71
C PHE A 105 -5.01 6.17 4.33
N SER A 106 -5.84 5.13 4.21
CA SER A 106 -7.29 5.28 4.03
C SER A 106 -8.01 5.75 5.30
N ASP A 107 -7.46 5.44 6.47
CA ASP A 107 -7.98 5.87 7.77
C ASP A 107 -6.85 6.38 8.69
N PHE A 108 -7.10 7.51 9.33
CA PHE A 108 -6.20 8.12 10.29
C PHE A 108 -5.98 7.25 11.54
N GLN A 109 -6.96 6.43 11.94
CA GLN A 109 -6.79 5.49 13.06
C GLN A 109 -5.74 4.42 12.74
N ILE A 110 -5.67 3.97 11.48
CA ILE A 110 -4.65 3.01 11.04
C ILE A 110 -3.26 3.65 11.13
N PHE A 111 -3.13 4.91 10.71
CA PHE A 111 -1.88 5.66 10.86
C PHE A 111 -1.43 5.76 12.33
N MET A 112 -2.35 6.07 13.25
CA MET A 112 -2.05 6.20 14.69
C MET A 112 -1.69 4.87 15.36
N ASN A 113 -2.23 3.74 14.89
CA ASN A 113 -1.87 2.42 15.40
C ASN A 113 -0.52 1.93 14.86
N ASP A 114 -0.23 2.21 13.59
CA ASP A 114 0.99 1.78 12.92
C ASP A 114 2.21 2.60 13.39
N ASN A 115 1.99 3.90 13.56
CA ASN A 115 2.94 4.78 14.19
C ASN A 115 2.58 4.90 15.66
N LYS A 116 3.18 4.06 16.53
CA LYS A 116 3.14 4.20 17.99
C LYS A 116 3.70 5.57 18.42
N PHE A 117 2.96 6.64 18.17
CA PHE A 117 3.22 7.98 18.66
C PHE A 117 2.83 7.99 20.13
N GLU A 118 3.70 7.42 20.96
CA GLU A 118 3.69 7.74 22.38
C GLU A 118 4.13 9.19 22.52
N TRP A 119 3.15 10.08 22.64
CA TRP A 119 3.38 11.46 23.07
C TRP A 119 3.79 11.45 24.54
N HIS A 120 5.03 11.07 24.83
CA HIS A 120 5.64 11.37 26.12
C HIS A 120 6.00 12.85 26.14
N PHE A 121 5.00 13.69 26.42
CA PHE A 121 5.25 15.02 26.96
C PHE A 121 5.68 14.83 28.42
N SER A 122 7.00 14.68 28.61
CA SER A 122 7.65 14.96 29.89
C SER A 122 7.94 16.44 30.04
#